data_AF-A0A4P6XPM3-F1
#
_entry.id   AF-A0A4P6XPM3-F1
#
_cell.length_a   1.000
_cell.length_b   1.000
_cell.length_c   1.000
_cell.angle_alpha   90.00
_cell.angle_beta   90.00
_cell.angle_gamma   90.00
#
_symmetry.space_group_name_H-M   'P 1'
#
loop_
_entity.id
_entity.type
_entity.pdbx_description
1 polymer ?
#
loop_
_entity_poly.entity_id
_entity_poly.type
_entity_poly.pdbx_seq_one_letter_code
_entity_poly.pdbx_strand_id
1 'polypeptide(L)'
;MRTHSATLVEQSELVSHELIRVAVLWLEQWYEGLEDASRLFFGEHNTEKMFEVLDPLHRMLQKGPEPMRKASFNNAFGRELGDAYEWVLNYRRTKDITNLNQAWDVYYNVFRKISRQLPQLQNLELLFVSPKLD
;
A
#
# COMPACT_ATOMS: atom_id res chain seq x y z
N MET A 1 -13.54 -8.81 -32.34
CA MET A 1 -12.35 -8.05 -31.86
C MET A 1 -11.04 -8.86 -31.88
N ARG A 2 -11.03 -10.17 -31.61
CA ARG A 2 -9.80 -11.00 -31.68
C ARG A 2 -9.15 -11.10 -33.08
N THR A 3 -9.89 -10.83 -34.15
CA THR A 3 -9.43 -11.05 -35.53
C THR A 3 -8.63 -9.90 -36.16
N HIS A 4 -8.59 -8.71 -35.54
CA HIS A 4 -7.99 -7.51 -36.16
C HIS A 4 -6.73 -6.99 -35.47
N SER A 5 -6.36 -7.50 -34.29
CA SER A 5 -5.13 -7.10 -33.61
C SER A 5 -4.80 -8.06 -32.46
N ALA A 6 -4.39 -9.28 -32.80
CA ALA A 6 -3.99 -10.29 -31.82
C ALA A 6 -2.86 -9.77 -30.91
N THR A 7 -1.88 -9.07 -31.50
CA THR A 7 -0.76 -8.44 -30.79
C THR A 7 -1.18 -7.36 -29.80
N LEU A 8 -2.24 -6.62 -30.09
CA LEU A 8 -2.72 -5.52 -29.26
C LEU A 8 -3.55 -6.03 -28.08
N VAL A 9 -4.27 -7.14 -28.28
CA VAL A 9 -4.97 -7.86 -27.19
C VAL A 9 -3.95 -8.51 -26.24
N GLU A 10 -2.93 -9.17 -26.80
CA GLU A 10 -1.88 -9.86 -26.03
C GLU A 10 -1.02 -8.86 -25.22
N GLN A 11 -0.68 -7.71 -25.81
CA GLN A 11 0.00 -6.63 -25.07
C GLN A 11 -0.89 -5.98 -24.00
N SER A 12 -2.19 -5.82 -24.25
CA SER A 12 -3.14 -5.27 -23.27
C SER A 12 -3.35 -6.19 -22.07
N GLU A 13 -3.31 -7.51 -22.29
CA GLU A 13 -3.44 -8.52 -21.24
C GLU A 13 -2.19 -8.53 -20.33
N LEU A 14 -0.99 -8.50 -20.92
CA LEU A 14 0.27 -8.43 -20.17
C LEU A 14 0.36 -7.17 -19.31
N VAL A 15 -0.04 -6.01 -19.85
CA VAL A 15 -0.04 -4.75 -19.08
C VAL A 15 -1.05 -4.79 -17.94
N SER A 16 -2.25 -5.32 -18.16
CA SER A 16 -3.29 -5.42 -17.12
C SER A 16 -2.86 -6.34 -15.97
N HIS A 17 -2.20 -7.45 -16.29
CA HIS A 17 -1.67 -8.40 -15.32
C HIS A 17 -0.63 -7.76 -14.40
N GLU A 18 0.37 -7.08 -14.98
CA GLU A 18 1.41 -6.41 -14.21
C GLU A 18 0.86 -5.25 -13.37
N LEU A 19 -0.22 -4.59 -13.81
CA LEU A 19 -0.89 -3.56 -13.02
C LEU A 19 -1.58 -4.13 -11.78
N ILE A 20 -2.24 -5.29 -11.89
CA ILE A 20 -2.89 -5.95 -10.75
C ILE A 20 -1.83 -6.41 -9.76
N ARG A 21 -0.78 -7.10 -10.22
CA ARG A 21 0.31 -7.58 -9.37
C ARG A 21 0.98 -6.46 -8.58
N VAL A 22 1.30 -5.35 -9.24
CA VAL A 22 1.95 -4.23 -8.55
C VAL A 22 1.01 -3.57 -7.55
N ALA A 23 -0.29 -3.47 -7.86
CA ALA A 23 -1.27 -2.97 -6.91
C ALA A 23 -1.40 -3.87 -5.67
N VAL A 24 -1.44 -5.19 -5.84
CA VAL A 24 -1.46 -6.18 -4.75
C VAL A 24 -0.21 -6.04 -3.88
N LEU A 25 0.98 -5.98 -4.49
CA LEU A 25 2.25 -5.86 -3.77
C LEU A 25 2.30 -4.64 -2.85
N TRP A 26 1.78 -3.49 -3.31
CA TRP A 26 1.76 -2.27 -2.50
C TRP A 26 0.81 -2.38 -1.31
N LEU A 27 -0.36 -2.98 -1.53
CA LEU A 27 -1.32 -3.21 -0.47
C LEU A 27 -0.77 -4.18 0.57
N GLU A 28 -0.08 -5.25 0.15
CA GLU A 28 0.56 -6.22 1.03
C GLU A 28 1.67 -5.57 1.87
N GLN A 29 2.58 -4.82 1.26
CA GLN A 29 3.67 -4.13 1.98
C GLN A 29 3.14 -3.15 3.03
N TRP A 30 2.09 -2.39 2.70
CA TRP A 30 1.46 -1.48 3.66
C TRP A 30 0.67 -2.22 4.73
N TYR A 31 0.02 -3.33 4.40
CA TYR A 31 -0.68 -4.16 5.38
C TYR A 31 0.29 -4.72 6.42
N GLU A 32 1.31 -5.45 5.96
CA GLU A 32 2.33 -6.08 6.81
C GLU A 32 3.10 -5.04 7.62
N GLY A 33 3.53 -3.96 6.95
CA GLY A 33 4.30 -2.91 7.61
C GLY A 33 3.51 -2.16 8.69
N LEU A 34 2.21 -1.91 8.48
CA LEU A 34 1.36 -1.31 9.51
C LEU A 34 1.07 -2.27 10.67
N GLU A 35 0.92 -3.57 10.39
CA GLU A 35 0.76 -4.60 11.41
C GLU A 35 2.01 -4.71 12.29
N ASP A 36 3.19 -4.79 11.68
CA ASP A 36 4.48 -4.84 12.38
C ASP A 36 4.73 -3.56 13.20
N ALA A 37 4.52 -2.38 12.62
CA ALA A 37 4.66 -1.12 13.32
C ALA A 37 3.69 -1.02 14.52
N SER A 38 2.47 -1.52 14.37
CA SER A 38 1.46 -1.55 15.43
C SER A 38 1.89 -2.44 16.58
N ARG A 39 2.41 -3.65 16.29
CA ARG A 39 2.95 -4.58 17.29
C ARG A 39 4.10 -3.95 18.08
N LEU A 40 5.02 -3.30 17.39
CA LEU A 40 6.17 -2.62 18.00
C LEU A 40 5.73 -1.48 18.91
N PHE A 41 4.75 -0.68 18.50
CA PHE A 41 4.31 0.48 19.27
C PHE A 41 3.38 0.12 20.44
N PHE A 42 2.31 -0.63 20.19
CA PHE A 42 1.29 -0.94 21.20
C PHE A 42 1.67 -2.14 22.08
N GLY A 43 2.40 -3.11 21.53
CA GLY A 43 2.81 -4.32 22.25
C GLY A 43 4.16 -4.17 22.95
N GLU A 44 5.19 -3.75 22.23
CA GLU A 44 6.56 -3.65 22.75
C GLU A 44 6.93 -2.26 23.30
N HIS A 45 6.07 -1.26 23.13
CA HIS A 45 6.36 0.15 23.46
C HIS A 45 7.66 0.68 22.83
N ASN A 46 8.04 0.12 21.67
CA ASN A 46 9.26 0.47 20.96
C ASN A 46 8.98 1.41 19.79
N THR A 47 8.96 2.71 20.10
CA THR A 47 8.66 3.75 19.10
C THR A 47 9.79 3.92 18.07
N GLU A 48 11.05 3.64 18.42
CA GLU A 48 12.16 3.79 17.46
C GLU A 48 12.09 2.72 16.37
N LYS A 49 11.90 1.45 16.74
CA LYS A 49 11.70 0.37 15.76
C LYS A 49 10.46 0.59 14.90
N MET A 50 9.40 1.15 15.48
CA MET A 50 8.21 1.53 14.71
C MET A 50 8.57 2.53 13.60
N PHE A 51 9.43 3.52 13.84
CA PHE A 51 9.92 4.42 12.77
C PHE A 51 10.75 3.68 11.73
N GLU A 52 11.60 2.74 12.14
CA GLU A 52 12.41 1.94 11.21
C GLU A 52 11.54 1.15 10.22
N VAL A 53 10.32 0.76 10.63
CA VAL A 53 9.32 0.11 9.76
C VAL A 53 8.56 1.12 8.89
N LEU A 54 8.11 2.25 9.46
CA LEU A 54 7.28 3.22 8.73
C LEU A 54 8.07 4.09 7.74
N ASP A 55 9.31 4.49 8.08
CA ASP A 55 10.12 5.40 7.26
C ASP A 55 10.37 4.86 5.83
N PRO A 56 10.75 3.59 5.63
CA PRO A 56 10.91 3.02 4.28
C PRO A 56 9.62 3.02 3.46
N LEU A 57 8.47 2.74 4.07
CA LEU A 57 7.16 2.73 3.40
C LEU A 57 6.79 4.12 2.90
N HIS A 58 6.96 5.14 3.75
CA HIS A 58 6.72 6.53 3.37
C HIS A 58 7.71 7.03 2.31
N ARG A 59 8.99 6.65 2.41
CA ARG A 59 9.97 6.94 1.35
C ARG A 59 9.58 6.31 0.01
N MET A 60 8.98 5.12 0.02
CA MET A 60 8.50 4.46 -1.18
C MET A 60 7.36 5.24 -1.85
N LEU A 61 6.46 5.86 -1.06
CA LEU A 61 5.43 6.79 -1.54
C LEU A 61 6.04 8.08 -2.11
N GLN A 62 7.02 8.66 -1.41
CA GLN A 62 7.65 9.92 -1.81
C GLN A 62 8.55 9.80 -3.05
N LYS A 63 9.17 8.63 -3.27
CA LYS A 63 9.86 8.30 -4.54
C LYS A 63 8.83 8.16 -5.69
N GLY A 64 8.37 9.28 -6.24
CA GLY A 64 7.82 9.34 -7.60
C GLY A 64 8.95 9.38 -8.65
N PRO A 65 8.70 9.17 -9.96
CA PRO A 65 7.57 8.56 -10.67
C PRO A 65 7.96 7.22 -11.33
N GLU A 66 7.31 6.13 -10.94
CA GLU A 66 7.08 4.99 -11.85
C GLU A 66 5.64 5.17 -12.37
N PRO A 67 5.41 5.77 -13.55
CA PRO A 67 4.24 6.62 -13.79
C PRO A 67 2.88 5.93 -13.84
N MET A 68 2.80 4.63 -14.15
CA MET A 68 1.51 3.94 -14.33
C MET A 68 1.17 2.97 -13.20
N ARG A 69 2.17 2.45 -12.48
CA ARG A 69 1.98 1.31 -11.58
C ARG A 69 1.59 1.71 -10.15
N LYS A 70 1.94 2.93 -9.72
CA LYS A 70 1.66 3.45 -8.37
C LYS A 70 0.40 4.32 -8.27
N ALA A 71 -0.16 4.75 -9.41
CA ALA A 71 -1.17 5.81 -9.45
C ALA A 71 -2.41 5.45 -8.64
N SER A 72 -2.93 4.23 -8.77
CA SER A 72 -4.16 3.81 -8.08
C SER A 72 -4.02 3.79 -6.56
N PHE A 73 -2.94 3.21 -6.03
CA PHE A 73 -2.67 3.21 -4.58
C PHE A 73 -2.43 4.62 -4.06
N ASN A 74 -1.59 5.40 -4.75
CA ASN A 74 -1.25 6.75 -4.34
C ASN A 74 -2.47 7.69 -4.38
N ASN A 75 -3.35 7.54 -5.36
CA ASN A 75 -4.61 8.29 -5.43
C ASN A 75 -5.58 7.89 -4.30
N ALA A 76 -5.59 6.61 -3.91
CA ALA A 76 -6.49 6.11 -2.87
C ALA A 76 -6.03 6.43 -1.43
N PHE A 77 -4.73 6.32 -1.16
CA PHE A 77 -4.18 6.37 0.20
C PHE A 77 -3.03 7.37 0.39
N GLY A 78 -2.42 7.86 -0.69
CA GLY A 78 -1.18 8.65 -0.62
C GLY A 78 -1.32 9.96 0.16
N ARG A 79 -2.46 10.65 0.04
CA ARG A 79 -2.74 11.86 0.84
C ARG A 79 -2.85 11.53 2.33
N GLU A 80 -3.72 10.57 2.69
CA GLU A 80 -3.95 10.18 4.08
C GLU A 80 -2.64 9.70 4.74
N LEU A 81 -1.86 8.88 4.02
CA LEU A 81 -0.57 8.38 4.49
C LEU A 81 0.47 9.50 4.62
N GLY A 82 0.49 10.46 3.70
CA GLY A 82 1.32 11.66 3.81
C GLY A 82 1.00 12.50 5.04
N ASP A 83 -0.29 12.77 5.28
CA ASP A 83 -0.75 13.52 6.46
C ASP A 83 -0.37 12.80 7.76
N ALA A 84 -0.54 11.47 7.82
CA ALA A 84 -0.11 10.65 8.94
C ALA A 84 1.41 10.73 9.18
N TYR A 85 2.21 10.79 8.11
CA TYR A 85 3.65 10.87 8.22
C TYR A 85 4.12 12.21 8.79
N GLU A 86 3.47 13.32 8.43
CA GLU A 86 3.76 14.62 9.03
C GLU A 86 3.54 14.60 10.55
N TRP A 87 2.48 13.92 11.03
CA TRP A 87 2.26 13.72 12.46
C TRP A 87 3.37 12.89 13.13
N VAL A 88 3.81 11.80 12.48
CA VAL A 88 4.95 10.97 12.92
C VAL A 88 6.24 11.80 13.02
N LEU A 89 6.53 12.63 12.00
CA LEU A 89 7.70 13.51 11.98
C LEU A 89 7.61 14.61 13.06
N ASN A 90 6.42 15.17 13.29
CA ASN A 90 6.19 16.14 14.35
C ASN A 90 6.44 15.53 15.73
N TYR A 91 5.95 14.32 16.00
CA TYR A 91 6.28 13.59 17.22
C TYR A 91 7.80 13.40 17.38
N ARG A 92 8.53 13.10 16.29
CA ARG A 92 10.00 12.92 16.37
C ARG A 92 10.70 14.18 16.90
N ARG A 93 10.16 15.37 16.57
CA ARG A 93 10.68 16.68 16.96
C ARG A 93 10.20 17.12 18.34
N THR A 94 8.91 16.95 18.65
CA THR A 94 8.28 17.51 19.86
C THR A 94 8.18 16.52 21.01
N LYS A 95 8.22 15.22 20.72
CA LYS A 95 7.90 14.11 21.64
C LYS A 95 6.49 14.16 22.22
N ASP A 96 5.60 14.94 21.59
CA ASP A 96 4.20 15.04 22.01
C ASP A 96 3.38 13.88 21.44
N ILE A 97 2.95 12.99 22.35
CA ILE A 97 2.20 11.77 22.06
C ILE A 97 0.88 12.02 21.33
N THR A 98 0.30 13.21 21.44
CA THR A 98 -0.95 13.55 20.74
C THR A 98 -0.77 13.45 19.23
N ASN A 99 0.39 13.85 18.70
CA ASN A 99 0.73 13.69 17.29
C ASN A 99 0.74 12.22 16.88
N LEU A 100 1.27 11.35 17.74
CA LEU A 100 1.36 9.93 17.43
C LEU A 100 -0.02 9.25 17.45
N ASN A 101 -0.91 9.67 18.36
CA ASN A 101 -2.29 9.21 18.37
C ASN A 101 -3.03 9.61 17.08
N GLN A 102 -2.86 10.87 16.63
CA GLN A 102 -3.45 11.32 15.36
C GLN A 102 -2.92 10.53 14.16
N ALA A 103 -1.62 10.23 14.12
CA ALA A 103 -1.03 9.38 13.08
C ALA A 103 -1.65 7.98 13.07
N TRP A 104 -1.80 7.37 14.24
CA TRP A 104 -2.36 6.03 14.38
C TRP A 104 -3.84 5.93 14.02
N ASP A 105 -4.63 6.96 14.27
CA ASP A 105 -6.03 7.01 13.82
C ASP A 105 -6.11 6.93 12.29
N VAL A 106 -5.21 7.64 11.59
CA VAL A 106 -5.13 7.61 10.13
C VAL A 106 -4.62 6.26 9.64
N TYR A 107 -3.52 5.75 10.21
CA TYR A 107 -2.97 4.45 9.83
C TYR A 107 -3.95 3.31 10.03
N TYR A 108 -4.70 3.30 11.13
CA TYR A 108 -5.71 2.30 11.40
C TYR A 108 -6.84 2.32 10.36
N ASN A 109 -7.28 3.52 9.96
CA ASN A 109 -8.29 3.64 8.91
C ASN A 109 -7.79 3.15 7.55
N VAL A 110 -6.54 3.47 7.18
CA VAL A 110 -5.92 2.94 5.96
C VAL A 110 -5.79 1.42 6.04
N PHE A 111 -5.26 0.89 7.14
CA PHE A 111 -5.12 -0.55 7.38
C PHE A 111 -6.44 -1.27 7.16
N ARG A 112 -7.54 -0.81 7.78
CA ARG A 112 -8.88 -1.42 7.60
C ARG A 112 -9.38 -1.39 6.16
N LYS A 113 -9.11 -0.32 5.41
CA LYS A 113 -9.48 -0.23 3.98
C LYS A 113 -8.68 -1.26 3.17
N ILE A 114 -7.37 -1.36 3.42
CA ILE A 114 -6.48 -2.33 2.76
C ILE A 114 -6.91 -3.76 3.08
N SER A 115 -7.18 -4.10 4.35
CA SER A 115 -7.58 -5.45 4.75
C SER A 115 -8.84 -5.94 4.03
N ARG A 116 -9.74 -5.02 3.66
CA ARG A 116 -10.97 -5.34 2.91
C ARG A 116 -10.72 -5.52 1.40
N GLN A 117 -9.73 -4.81 0.84
CA GLN A 117 -9.42 -4.83 -0.59
C GLN A 117 -8.50 -6.01 -0.96
N LEU A 118 -7.60 -6.41 -0.07
CA LEU A 118 -6.59 -7.45 -0.32
C LEU A 118 -7.18 -8.75 -0.90
N PRO A 119 -8.22 -9.36 -0.28
CA PRO A 119 -8.74 -10.65 -0.76
C PRO A 119 -9.37 -10.56 -2.15
N GLN A 120 -10.00 -9.42 -2.47
CA GLN A 120 -10.66 -9.21 -3.76
C GLN A 120 -9.64 -9.12 -4.90
N LEU A 121 -8.51 -8.45 -4.65
CA LEU A 121 -7.45 -8.29 -5.65
C LEU A 121 -6.62 -9.56 -5.83
N GLN A 122 -6.39 -10.33 -4.76
CA GLN A 122 -5.74 -11.65 -4.87
C GLN A 122 -6.59 -12.63 -5.69
N ASN A 123 -7.91 -12.64 -5.48
CA ASN A 123 -8.82 -13.44 -6.33
C ASN A 123 -8.77 -12.99 -7.80
N LEU A 124 -8.72 -11.68 -8.04
CA LEU A 124 -8.59 -11.14 -9.39
C LEU A 124 -7.28 -11.58 -10.04
N GLU A 125 -6.15 -11.47 -9.34
CA GLU A 125 -4.86 -11.96 -9.85
C GLU A 125 -4.95 -13.44 -10.22
N LEU A 126 -5.46 -14.31 -9.34
CA LEU A 126 -5.60 -15.75 -9.60
C LEU A 126 -6.42 -16.06 -10.86
N LEU A 127 -7.52 -15.34 -11.10
CA LEU A 127 -8.35 -15.49 -12.30
C LEU A 127 -7.57 -15.13 -13.58
N PHE A 128 -6.70 -14.11 -13.52
CA PHE A 128 -5.85 -13.72 -14.65
C PHE A 128 -4.64 -14.65 -14.83
N VAL A 129 -4.10 -15.25 -13.75
CA VAL A 129 -2.96 -16.18 -13.85
C VAL A 129 -3.39 -17.57 -14.32
N SER A 130 -4.65 -17.95 -14.11
CA SER A 130 -5.13 -19.29 -14.43
C SER A 130 -6.47 -19.29 -15.19
N PRO A 131 -6.50 -18.82 -16.45
CA PRO A 131 -7.70 -18.86 -17.30
C PRO A 131 -8.13 -20.29 -17.70
N LYS A 132 -7.49 -21.35 -17.18
CA LYS A 132 -7.74 -22.77 -17.52
C LYS A 132 -8.25 -23.63 -16.35
N LEU A 133 -8.72 -23.03 -15.25
CA LEU A 133 -9.30 -23.76 -14.11
C LEU A 133 -10.86 -23.77 -14.09
N ASP A 134 -11.50 -23.41 -15.20
CA ASP A 134 -12.93 -23.68 -15.47
C ASP A 134 -13.10 -24.45 -16.79
#